data_AF-A0A4P8ED88-F1
#
_entry.id   AF-A0A4P8ED88-F1
#
_cell.length_a   1.000
_cell.length_b   1.000
_cell.length_c   1.000
_cell.angle_alpha   90.00
_cell.angle_beta   90.00
_cell.angle_gamma   90.00
#
_symmetry.space_group_name_H-M   'P 1'
#
loop_
_entity.id
_entity.type
_entity.pdbx_description
1 polymer ?
#
loop_
_entity_poly.entity_id
_entity_poly.type
_entity_poly.pdbx_seq_one_letter_code
_entity_poly.pdbx_strand_id
1 'polypeptide(L)'
;MNKLTNFSSPEPKRRLPLPSFGIDVNFCRNPQCELFTSPPDPYDKRGRPSGKVKSNEPRGTVGGTGDEKTYKCGACGQQSIVKNNGAIVEEYRRLRIRFQPEAPRDFCPSIACDSHQKQLSLHPELYRKPGRTAKGTQRWKCKACLTSFTVGSRITRQHRSNANREVLWMITNGVPISKICDFTGLCPRDVYRKIDFIYDRVVDITARREGTFDKVDWNTVGRRFATDSQTLHLNWPNKRTRAQIAVQHLCTAHANTGYIMAAHLGLDPSIELPDIGENMTAAGDFSKPRAFRSQARVWSQTEFKEYVDKITRRVAIHPMEAPDVDLDLQLPHRGAMIRQDVMQLAHAFLLRRFLGKGDERFVFVLDADSGLALSFDSAFATWIKQERADVIVVNFDKNQSNDQRYMLVNEGHEARTLATAISRYKWNAFSKKEKDDYTDVVIEGLTQER
;
A
#
# COMPACT_ATOMS: atom_id res chain seq x y z
N MET A 1 24.08 38.37 44.18
CA MET A 1 22.95 37.98 43.31
C MET A 1 23.45 36.96 42.31
N ASN A 2 22.93 35.75 42.38
CA ASN A 2 23.41 34.56 41.67
C ASN A 2 23.30 34.72 40.15
N LYS A 3 24.41 34.46 39.44
CA LYS A 3 24.40 34.16 38.01
C LYS A 3 23.68 32.82 37.83
N LEU A 4 22.41 32.86 37.41
CA LEU A 4 21.73 31.70 36.86
C LEU A 4 22.43 31.32 35.56
N THR A 5 23.23 30.25 35.64
CA THR A 5 23.78 29.57 34.48
C THR A 5 22.64 28.98 33.66
N ASN A 6 22.40 29.52 32.46
CA ASN A 6 21.59 28.88 31.44
C ASN A 6 22.30 27.60 30.96
N PHE A 7 22.18 26.51 31.73
CA PHE A 7 22.40 25.16 31.22
C PHE A 7 21.12 24.68 30.52
N SER A 8 20.71 25.36 29.45
CA SER A 8 19.87 24.70 28.46
C SER A 8 20.82 23.84 27.62
N SER A 9 21.04 22.60 28.03
CA SER A 9 21.67 21.62 27.16
C SER A 9 20.86 21.60 25.85
N PRO A 10 21.45 21.92 24.68
CA PRO A 10 20.72 21.92 23.43
C PRO A 10 20.17 20.51 23.20
N GLU A 11 18.89 20.43 22.83
CA GLU A 11 18.24 19.15 22.54
C GLU A 11 19.12 18.34 21.57
N PRO A 12 19.31 17.04 21.83
CA PRO A 12 20.18 16.22 21.01
C PRO A 12 19.63 16.14 19.57
N LYS A 13 20.35 16.77 18.63
CA LYS A 13 20.01 16.77 17.21
C LYS A 13 19.90 15.34 16.69
N ARG A 14 18.77 14.97 16.09
CA ARG A 14 18.57 13.63 15.51
C ARG A 14 19.12 13.53 14.09
N ARG A 15 19.66 12.36 13.75
CA ARG A 15 20.09 11.99 12.40
C ARG A 15 19.20 10.93 11.75
N LEU A 16 18.34 10.28 12.53
CA LEU A 16 17.23 9.43 12.06
C LEU A 16 15.87 10.00 12.49
N PRO A 17 14.80 9.78 11.72
CA PRO A 17 13.46 10.19 12.11
C PRO A 17 13.00 9.48 13.39
N LEU A 18 11.95 10.01 14.00
CA LEU A 18 11.31 9.37 15.14
C LEU A 18 10.55 8.12 14.67
N PRO A 19 10.50 7.05 15.47
CA PRO A 19 9.49 6.01 15.31
C PRO A 19 8.09 6.63 15.31
N SER A 20 7.18 6.09 14.50
CA SER A 20 5.79 6.57 14.44
C SER A 20 4.85 5.39 14.54
N PHE A 21 3.89 5.42 15.47
CA PHE A 21 2.90 4.34 15.65
C PHE A 21 3.53 2.93 15.78
N GLY A 22 4.66 2.82 16.47
CA GLY A 22 5.41 1.56 16.63
C GLY A 22 6.16 1.10 15.37
N ILE A 23 6.14 1.88 14.29
CA ILE A 23 6.88 1.65 13.05
C ILE A 23 8.20 2.42 13.10
N ASP A 24 9.30 1.71 12.95
CA ASP A 24 10.61 2.25 12.62
C ASP A 24 11.30 1.31 11.64
N VAL A 25 11.68 1.80 10.46
CA VAL A 25 12.25 0.99 9.38
C VAL A 25 13.71 1.35 9.08
N ASN A 26 14.29 2.25 9.89
CA ASN A 26 15.63 2.78 9.67
C ASN A 26 16.70 1.98 10.43
N PHE A 27 16.80 0.69 10.12
CA PHE A 27 17.78 -0.25 10.68
C PHE A 27 18.49 -1.04 9.57
N CYS A 28 19.39 -1.97 9.92
CA CYS A 28 19.97 -2.87 8.91
C CYS A 28 18.89 -3.77 8.30
N ARG A 29 18.55 -3.56 7.04
CA ARG A 29 17.51 -4.31 6.32
C ARG A 29 18.04 -5.55 5.61
N ASN A 30 19.21 -6.04 6.01
CA ASN A 30 19.76 -7.30 5.53
C ASN A 30 19.37 -8.42 6.48
N PRO A 31 18.47 -9.36 6.10
CA PRO A 31 18.08 -10.47 6.96
C PRO A 31 19.24 -11.36 7.43
N GLN A 32 20.33 -11.44 6.67
CA GLN A 32 21.50 -12.27 6.97
C GLN A 32 22.53 -11.57 7.87
N CYS A 33 22.30 -10.32 8.27
CA CYS A 33 23.22 -9.56 9.09
C CYS A 33 22.90 -9.75 10.59
N GLU A 34 23.92 -9.89 11.43
CA GLU A 34 23.77 -9.92 12.89
C GLU A 34 23.07 -8.67 13.47
N LEU A 35 23.18 -7.53 12.77
CA LEU A 35 22.52 -6.27 13.13
C LEU A 35 21.15 -6.08 12.49
N PHE A 36 20.61 -7.11 11.81
CA PHE A 36 19.23 -7.09 11.36
C PHE A 36 18.30 -6.75 12.53
N THR A 37 17.30 -5.90 12.30
CA THR A 37 16.37 -5.37 13.32
C THR A 37 16.99 -4.47 14.40
N SER A 38 18.31 -4.24 14.39
CA SER A 38 18.99 -3.43 15.40
C SER A 38 19.18 -1.99 14.90
N PRO A 39 18.44 -1.00 15.44
CA PRO A 39 18.54 0.38 14.98
C PRO A 39 19.89 1.02 15.39
N PRO A 40 20.48 1.86 14.52
CA PRO A 40 21.64 2.67 14.86
C PRO A 40 21.28 3.72 15.91
N ASP A 41 22.30 4.32 16.54
CA ASP A 41 22.06 5.47 17.42
C ASP A 41 21.39 6.61 16.61
N PRO A 42 20.20 7.08 17.01
CA PRO A 42 19.45 8.05 16.24
C PRO A 42 19.96 9.49 16.39
N TYR A 43 20.94 9.75 17.27
CA TYR A 43 21.42 11.09 17.58
C TYR A 43 22.74 11.43 16.88
N ASP A 44 22.88 12.69 16.47
CA ASP A 44 24.13 13.27 16.00
C ASP A 44 25.01 13.59 17.21
N LYS A 45 26.19 12.98 17.26
CA LYS A 45 27.16 13.14 18.34
C LYS A 45 28.36 13.99 17.93
N ARG A 46 28.37 14.57 16.71
CA ARG A 46 29.44 15.47 16.26
C ARG A 46 29.56 16.67 17.20
N GLY A 47 30.81 17.05 17.53
CA GLY A 47 31.11 18.15 18.44
C GLY A 47 31.01 17.84 19.94
N ARG A 48 30.66 16.61 20.34
CA ARG A 48 30.71 16.18 21.75
C ARG A 48 32.12 15.68 22.12
N PRO A 49 32.58 15.88 23.37
CA PRO A 49 33.87 15.37 23.83
C PRO A 49 33.96 13.86 23.64
N SER A 50 35.03 13.38 22.99
CA SER A 50 35.23 11.96 22.61
C SER A 50 35.06 11.00 23.79
N GLY A 51 35.51 11.38 24.99
CA GLY A 51 35.38 10.57 26.21
C GLY A 51 33.94 10.35 26.73
N LYS A 52 32.94 11.09 26.22
CA LYS A 52 31.50 10.94 26.59
C LYS A 52 30.66 10.33 25.46
N VAL A 53 31.26 10.05 24.30
CA VAL A 53 30.57 9.55 23.11
C VAL A 53 30.78 8.05 23.01
N LYS A 54 29.75 7.26 23.38
CA LYS A 54 29.75 5.84 23.02
C LYS A 54 29.81 5.71 21.49
N SER A 55 30.77 4.92 21.00
CA SER A 55 30.89 4.59 19.58
C SER A 55 29.56 4.09 19.04
N ASN A 56 29.24 4.47 17.81
CA ASN A 56 28.09 3.89 17.12
C ASN A 56 28.43 2.55 16.47
N GLU A 57 29.70 2.14 16.48
CA GLU A 57 30.10 0.81 16.04
C GLU A 57 29.56 -0.27 17.00
N PRO A 58 29.13 -1.43 16.48
CA PRO A 58 29.11 -1.83 15.06
C PRO A 58 27.84 -1.36 14.31
N ARG A 59 26.97 -0.56 14.93
CA ARG A 59 25.66 -0.16 14.39
C ARG A 59 25.72 0.81 13.22
N GLY A 60 26.88 1.14 12.67
CA GLY A 60 27.02 1.79 11.36
C GLY A 60 27.06 3.32 11.36
N THR A 61 26.78 3.94 10.21
CA THR A 61 26.89 5.39 9.99
C THR A 61 25.70 5.94 9.22
N VAL A 62 25.33 7.19 9.49
CA VAL A 62 24.28 7.90 8.75
C VAL A 62 24.91 9.12 8.11
N GLY A 63 24.83 9.19 6.78
CA GLY A 63 25.43 10.23 5.95
C GLY A 63 24.45 10.77 4.90
N GLY A 64 24.95 11.63 4.02
CA GLY A 64 24.17 12.21 2.93
C GLY A 64 23.30 13.41 3.32
N THR A 65 22.78 14.09 2.30
CA THR A 65 21.94 15.29 2.38
C THR A 65 20.72 15.15 1.47
N GLY A 66 19.66 15.91 1.74
CA GLY A 66 18.47 15.89 0.89
C GLY A 66 17.79 14.53 0.83
N ASP A 67 17.52 14.06 -0.39
CA ASP A 67 16.86 12.78 -0.65
C ASP A 67 17.82 11.59 -0.56
N GLU A 68 19.12 11.84 -0.75
CA GLU A 68 20.23 10.86 -0.68
C GLU A 68 20.70 10.57 0.75
N LYS A 69 19.91 10.90 1.76
CA LYS A 69 20.28 10.60 3.15
C LYS A 69 20.28 9.09 3.36
N THR A 70 21.46 8.50 3.56
CA THR A 70 21.67 7.05 3.63
C THR A 70 22.16 6.61 5.01
N TYR A 71 21.77 5.39 5.37
CA TYR A 71 22.33 4.62 6.46
C TYR A 71 23.19 3.49 5.90
N LYS A 72 24.41 3.34 6.41
CA LYS A 72 25.33 2.24 6.11
C LYS A 72 25.53 1.39 7.36
N CYS A 73 25.24 0.10 7.28
CA CYS A 73 25.47 -0.85 8.36
C CYS A 73 26.98 -1.02 8.63
N GLY A 74 27.39 -1.08 9.91
CA GLY A 74 28.80 -1.27 10.29
C GLY A 74 29.25 -2.73 10.25
N ALA A 75 28.33 -3.70 10.33
CA ALA A 75 28.63 -5.12 10.22
C ALA A 75 28.69 -5.62 8.77
N CYS A 76 27.57 -5.54 8.03
CA CYS A 76 27.51 -6.05 6.65
C CYS A 76 27.85 -5.01 5.56
N GLY A 77 28.03 -3.74 5.91
CA GLY A 77 28.35 -2.67 4.95
C GLY A 77 27.20 -2.23 4.04
N GLN A 78 26.05 -2.91 4.07
CA GLN A 78 24.92 -2.59 3.20
C GLN A 78 24.38 -1.18 3.48
N GLN A 79 24.07 -0.47 2.40
CA GLN A 79 23.55 0.89 2.43
C GLN A 79 22.07 0.91 2.11
N SER A 80 21.33 1.83 2.73
CA SER A 80 19.91 1.98 2.46
C SER A 80 19.46 3.41 2.74
N ILE A 81 18.52 3.92 1.93
CA ILE A 81 17.99 5.27 2.10
C ILE A 81 17.14 5.36 3.38
N VAL A 82 17.38 6.41 4.18
CA VAL A 82 16.61 6.69 5.39
C VAL A 82 15.18 7.09 4.99
N LYS A 83 14.19 6.41 5.55
CA LYS A 83 12.77 6.57 5.24
C LYS A 83 12.05 7.38 6.31
N ASN A 84 11.04 8.13 5.89
CA ASN A 84 10.19 8.91 6.79
C ASN A 84 9.11 7.99 7.42
N ASN A 85 9.29 7.61 8.69
CA ASN A 85 8.34 6.77 9.43
C ASN A 85 6.94 7.40 9.51
N GLY A 86 6.84 8.73 9.58
CA GLY A 86 5.57 9.45 9.62
C GLY A 86 4.76 9.28 8.32
N ALA A 87 5.41 9.45 7.17
CA ALA A 87 4.78 9.28 5.87
C ALA A 87 4.29 7.85 5.62
N ILE A 88 5.06 6.84 6.07
CA ILE A 88 4.65 5.42 6.00
C ILE A 88 3.39 5.18 6.83
N VAL A 89 3.34 5.71 8.04
CA VAL A 89 2.16 5.59 8.92
C VAL A 89 0.94 6.30 8.34
N GLU A 90 1.13 7.48 7.74
CA GLU A 90 0.07 8.22 7.06
C GLU A 90 -0.52 7.39 5.92
N GLU A 91 0.32 6.83 5.05
CA GLU A 91 -0.15 5.98 3.95
C GLU A 91 -0.80 4.69 4.46
N TYR A 92 -0.20 4.02 5.43
CA TYR A 92 -0.77 2.83 6.07
C TYR A 92 -2.17 3.11 6.64
N ARG A 93 -2.35 4.26 7.31
CA ARG A 93 -3.66 4.68 7.83
C ARG A 93 -4.65 4.95 6.70
N ARG A 94 -4.22 5.61 5.62
CA ARG A 94 -5.06 5.85 4.45
C ARG A 94 -5.56 4.54 3.85
N LEU A 95 -4.66 3.59 3.59
CA LEU A 95 -5.00 2.28 3.04
C LEU A 95 -5.98 1.54 3.94
N ARG A 96 -5.74 1.58 5.26
CA ARG A 96 -6.61 0.95 6.25
C ARG A 96 -7.99 1.60 6.38
N ILE A 97 -8.09 2.93 6.31
CA ILE A 97 -9.36 3.65 6.47
C ILE A 97 -10.18 3.63 5.18
N ARG A 98 -9.52 3.56 4.01
CA ARG A 98 -10.18 3.55 2.70
C ARG A 98 -11.22 2.44 2.58
N PHE A 99 -10.94 1.27 3.15
CA PHE A 99 -11.83 0.10 3.15
C PHE A 99 -12.45 -0.13 4.52
N GLN A 100 -13.19 0.85 5.04
CA GLN A 100 -14.05 0.65 6.19
C GLN A 100 -15.45 0.21 5.75
N PRO A 101 -16.05 -0.80 6.42
CA PRO A 101 -17.43 -1.18 6.14
C PRO A 101 -18.34 0.02 6.35
N GLU A 102 -19.32 0.19 5.48
CA GLU A 102 -20.28 1.28 5.62
C GLU A 102 -21.02 1.12 6.96
N ALA A 103 -20.89 2.12 7.83
CA ALA A 103 -21.63 2.16 9.09
C ALA A 103 -23.15 2.11 8.81
N PRO A 104 -23.94 1.45 9.67
CA PRO A 104 -25.39 1.48 9.54
C PRO A 104 -25.91 2.92 9.44
N ARG A 105 -26.67 3.22 8.38
CA ARG A 105 -27.34 4.52 8.22
C ARG A 105 -28.65 4.56 9.00
N ASP A 106 -28.58 4.15 10.25
CA ASP A 106 -29.72 4.08 11.16
C ASP A 106 -29.86 5.38 11.98
N PHE A 107 -29.30 6.50 11.53
CA PHE A 107 -29.41 7.80 12.21
C PHE A 107 -30.17 8.83 11.38
N CYS A 108 -30.44 10.00 11.97
CA CYS A 108 -31.13 11.09 11.30
C CYS A 108 -30.40 11.54 10.02
N PRO A 109 -31.05 11.59 8.84
CA PRO A 109 -30.38 11.96 7.59
C PRO A 109 -30.12 13.47 7.43
N SER A 110 -30.72 14.31 8.27
CA SER A 110 -30.50 15.75 8.21
C SER A 110 -29.14 16.10 8.79
N ILE A 111 -28.21 16.60 7.95
CA ILE A 111 -26.81 16.89 8.33
C ILE A 111 -26.74 17.95 9.43
N ALA A 112 -27.65 18.93 9.42
CA ALA A 112 -27.69 20.02 10.40
C ALA A 112 -28.39 19.67 11.72
N CYS A 113 -28.84 18.41 11.90
CA CYS A 113 -29.57 18.00 13.09
C CYS A 113 -28.63 17.47 14.18
N ASP A 114 -28.88 17.81 15.45
CA ASP A 114 -28.11 17.29 16.60
C ASP A 114 -28.22 15.76 16.79
N SER A 115 -29.20 15.13 16.15
CA SER A 115 -29.35 13.68 16.10
C SER A 115 -28.65 13.04 14.89
N HIS A 116 -27.99 13.83 14.03
CA HIS A 116 -27.16 13.30 12.95
C HIS A 116 -25.99 12.49 13.53
N GLN A 117 -25.61 11.40 12.88
CA GLN A 117 -24.58 10.44 13.34
C GLN A 117 -24.85 9.74 14.69
N LYS A 118 -25.95 10.01 15.38
CA LYS A 118 -26.36 9.26 16.58
C LYS A 118 -27.16 8.02 16.16
N GLN A 119 -26.51 6.86 16.09
CA GLN A 119 -27.11 5.62 15.60
C GLN A 119 -28.36 5.23 16.40
N LEU A 120 -29.42 4.81 15.71
CA LEU A 120 -30.68 4.33 16.33
C LEU A 120 -30.46 3.14 17.25
N SER A 121 -29.55 2.24 16.90
CA SER A 121 -29.21 1.07 17.72
C SER A 121 -28.62 1.46 19.09
N LEU A 122 -27.87 2.56 19.16
CA LEU A 122 -27.24 3.05 20.39
C LEU A 122 -28.09 4.11 21.10
N HIS A 123 -28.88 4.86 20.35
CA HIS A 123 -29.71 5.97 20.85
C HIS A 123 -31.18 5.84 20.42
N PRO A 124 -31.87 4.73 20.77
CA PRO A 124 -33.25 4.49 20.36
C PRO A 124 -34.21 5.58 20.88
N GLU A 125 -33.88 6.22 22.00
CA GLU A 125 -34.63 7.29 22.63
C GLU A 125 -34.77 8.54 21.74
N LEU A 126 -33.87 8.77 20.79
CA LEU A 126 -33.91 9.93 19.89
C LEU A 126 -34.89 9.77 18.72
N TYR A 127 -35.46 8.57 18.55
CA TYR A 127 -36.26 8.19 17.40
C TYR A 127 -37.62 7.62 17.81
N ARG A 128 -38.61 7.73 16.91
CA ARG A 128 -39.92 7.08 17.07
C ARG A 128 -40.32 6.31 15.82
N LYS A 129 -41.23 5.35 15.98
CA LYS A 129 -41.75 4.46 14.94
C LYS A 129 -43.13 4.91 14.46
N PRO A 130 -43.26 5.87 13.52
CA PRO A 130 -44.57 6.38 13.07
C PRO A 130 -45.40 5.37 12.27
N GLY A 131 -44.80 4.26 11.80
CA GLY A 131 -45.49 3.25 11.00
C GLY A 131 -44.56 2.55 10.01
N ARG A 132 -45.14 1.83 9.05
CA ARG A 132 -44.39 1.11 7.99
C ARG A 132 -44.66 1.73 6.61
N THR A 133 -43.76 1.50 5.65
CA THR A 133 -43.99 1.83 4.24
C THR A 133 -45.02 0.88 3.63
N ALA A 134 -45.54 1.18 2.43
CA ALA A 134 -46.44 0.28 1.69
C ALA A 134 -45.83 -1.11 1.42
N LYS A 135 -44.49 -1.20 1.37
CA LYS A 135 -43.73 -2.45 1.21
C LYS A 135 -43.35 -3.10 2.56
N GLY A 136 -43.93 -2.64 3.68
CA GLY A 136 -43.74 -3.22 5.01
C GLY A 136 -42.47 -2.79 5.76
N THR A 137 -41.62 -1.94 5.19
CA THR A 137 -40.37 -1.47 5.84
C THR A 137 -40.68 -0.50 6.97
N GLN A 138 -40.02 -0.66 8.12
CA GLN A 138 -40.18 0.26 9.26
C GLN A 138 -39.73 1.68 8.90
N ARG A 139 -40.63 2.66 9.09
CA ARG A 139 -40.29 4.09 9.07
C ARG A 139 -39.86 4.52 10.46
N TRP A 140 -38.85 5.37 10.50
CA TRP A 140 -38.33 6.02 11.69
C TRP A 140 -38.47 7.51 11.53
N LYS A 141 -38.73 8.22 12.63
CA LYS A 141 -38.83 9.68 12.65
C LYS A 141 -37.94 10.20 13.77
N CYS A 142 -37.03 11.11 13.44
CA CYS A 142 -36.21 11.81 14.42
C CYS A 142 -37.12 12.66 15.32
N LYS A 143 -36.89 12.65 16.63
CA LYS A 143 -37.67 13.47 17.57
C LYS A 143 -37.25 14.95 17.53
N ALA A 144 -36.00 15.27 17.19
CA ALA A 144 -35.48 16.63 17.13
C ALA A 144 -35.98 17.40 15.89
N CYS A 145 -35.64 16.92 14.68
CA CYS A 145 -35.99 17.63 13.43
C CYS A 145 -37.22 17.06 12.71
N LEU A 146 -37.88 16.05 13.27
CA LEU A 146 -39.08 15.40 12.69
C LEU A 146 -38.87 14.76 11.30
N THR A 147 -37.63 14.69 10.80
CA THR A 147 -37.33 14.06 9.52
C THR A 147 -37.57 12.55 9.62
N SER A 148 -38.26 12.02 8.61
CA SER A 148 -38.57 10.58 8.53
C SER A 148 -37.62 9.87 7.58
N PHE A 149 -37.19 8.67 7.95
CA PHE A 149 -36.29 7.85 7.16
C PHE A 149 -36.60 6.36 7.34
N THR A 150 -36.04 5.53 6.49
CA THR A 150 -36.10 4.07 6.59
C THR A 150 -34.68 3.53 6.63
N VAL A 151 -34.46 2.54 7.48
CA VAL A 151 -33.20 1.78 7.51
C VAL A 151 -33.30 0.72 6.42
N GLY A 152 -32.39 0.75 5.44
CA GLY A 152 -32.43 -0.18 4.31
C GLY A 152 -31.30 0.07 3.31
N SER A 153 -31.15 -0.88 2.37
CA SER A 153 -30.09 -0.84 1.35
C SER A 153 -30.17 0.40 0.47
N ARG A 154 -29.00 0.98 0.11
CA ARG A 154 -28.90 2.11 -0.84
C ARG A 154 -29.51 1.79 -2.21
N ILE A 155 -29.59 0.50 -2.59
CA ILE A 155 -30.21 0.04 -3.85
C ILE A 155 -31.67 0.49 -3.93
N THR A 156 -32.38 0.53 -2.80
CA THR A 156 -33.82 0.83 -2.76
C THR A 156 -34.19 2.23 -3.26
N ARG A 157 -33.23 3.17 -3.26
CA ARG A 157 -33.41 4.54 -3.73
C ARG A 157 -32.89 4.76 -5.16
N GLN A 158 -32.33 3.72 -5.78
CA GLN A 158 -31.83 3.84 -7.14
C GLN A 158 -32.90 3.55 -8.17
N HIS A 159 -33.01 4.45 -9.14
CA HIS A 159 -33.73 4.18 -10.38
C HIS A 159 -32.90 3.29 -11.30
N ARG A 160 -33.56 2.36 -12.01
CA ARG A 160 -32.93 1.40 -12.96
C ARG A 160 -31.74 0.65 -12.36
N SER A 161 -31.88 0.11 -11.15
CA SER A 161 -30.81 -0.65 -10.47
C SER A 161 -30.37 -1.92 -11.21
N ASN A 162 -31.23 -2.47 -12.09
CA ASN A 162 -30.91 -3.58 -12.99
C ASN A 162 -29.69 -3.28 -13.90
N ALA A 163 -29.52 -2.03 -14.35
CA ALA A 163 -28.39 -1.63 -15.20
C ALA A 163 -27.04 -1.61 -14.45
N ASN A 164 -27.01 -1.72 -13.11
CA ASN A 164 -25.75 -1.67 -12.36
C ASN A 164 -24.82 -2.84 -12.72
N ARG A 165 -25.38 -4.04 -12.95
CA ARG A 165 -24.62 -5.23 -13.35
C ARG A 165 -23.97 -5.02 -14.71
N GLU A 166 -24.73 -4.49 -15.66
CA GLU A 166 -24.30 -4.21 -17.03
C GLU A 166 -23.19 -3.15 -17.05
N VAL A 167 -23.38 -2.05 -16.33
CA VAL A 167 -22.37 -0.98 -16.21
C VAL A 167 -21.08 -1.52 -15.60
N LEU A 168 -21.16 -2.28 -14.49
CA LEU A 168 -19.96 -2.89 -13.88
C LEU A 168 -19.24 -3.79 -14.88
N TRP A 169 -19.97 -4.72 -15.51
CA TRP A 169 -19.39 -5.67 -16.45
C TRP A 169 -18.73 -4.97 -17.65
N MET A 170 -19.38 -3.95 -18.22
CA MET A 170 -18.83 -3.20 -19.34
C MET A 170 -17.56 -2.44 -18.97
N ILE A 171 -17.52 -1.82 -17.79
CA ILE A 171 -16.33 -1.08 -17.32
C ILE A 171 -15.16 -2.04 -17.09
N THR A 172 -15.41 -3.20 -16.47
CA THR A 172 -14.34 -4.18 -16.24
C THR A 172 -13.82 -4.81 -17.53
N ASN A 173 -14.56 -4.72 -18.64
CA ASN A 173 -14.15 -5.17 -19.96
C ASN A 173 -13.63 -4.03 -20.86
N GLY A 174 -13.40 -2.84 -20.31
CA GLY A 174 -12.79 -1.72 -21.04
C GLY A 174 -13.72 -1.05 -22.06
N VAL A 175 -15.04 -1.22 -21.95
CA VAL A 175 -16.00 -0.60 -22.87
C VAL A 175 -16.03 0.93 -22.65
N PRO A 176 -15.91 1.76 -23.71
CA PRO A 176 -15.98 3.22 -23.59
C PRO A 176 -17.31 3.70 -23.01
N ILE A 177 -17.30 4.76 -22.19
CA ILE A 177 -18.51 5.32 -21.54
C ILE A 177 -19.62 5.65 -22.54
N SER A 178 -19.27 6.14 -23.74
CA SER A 178 -20.25 6.40 -24.81
C SER A 178 -20.98 5.12 -25.23
N LYS A 179 -20.27 4.01 -25.41
CA LYS A 179 -20.86 2.70 -25.72
C LYS A 179 -21.68 2.14 -24.58
N ILE A 180 -21.27 2.38 -23.33
CA ILE A 180 -22.09 2.03 -22.17
C ILE A 180 -23.43 2.78 -22.20
N CYS A 181 -23.42 4.07 -22.56
CA CYS A 181 -24.64 4.85 -22.72
C CYS A 181 -25.55 4.25 -23.80
N ASP A 182 -24.97 3.91 -24.97
CA ASP A 182 -25.70 3.30 -26.09
C ASP A 182 -26.37 1.98 -25.68
N PHE A 183 -25.62 1.07 -25.05
CA PHE A 183 -26.13 -0.26 -24.68
C PHE A 183 -27.13 -0.24 -23.52
N THR A 184 -26.94 0.65 -22.55
CA THR A 184 -27.81 0.71 -21.36
C THR A 184 -28.99 1.67 -21.53
N GLY A 185 -28.95 2.55 -22.54
CA GLY A 185 -29.88 3.68 -22.69
C GLY A 185 -29.81 4.65 -21.51
N LEU A 186 -28.67 4.75 -20.84
CA LEU A 186 -28.42 5.72 -19.77
C LEU A 186 -27.77 6.97 -20.33
N CYS A 187 -28.08 8.14 -19.77
CA CYS A 187 -27.31 9.33 -20.09
C CYS A 187 -25.93 9.27 -19.40
N PRO A 188 -24.90 9.98 -19.92
CA PRO A 188 -23.55 9.94 -19.35
C PRO A 188 -23.51 10.25 -17.85
N ARG A 189 -24.30 11.23 -17.39
CA ARG A 189 -24.42 11.60 -15.97
C ARG A 189 -24.85 10.41 -15.11
N ASP A 190 -25.81 9.62 -15.59
CA ASP A 190 -26.34 8.48 -14.84
C ASP A 190 -25.37 7.29 -14.87
N VAL A 191 -24.60 7.12 -15.95
CA VAL A 191 -23.48 6.16 -15.98
C VAL A 191 -22.47 6.52 -14.89
N TYR A 192 -22.00 7.78 -14.83
CA TYR A 192 -21.06 8.21 -13.77
C TYR A 192 -21.63 8.02 -12.35
N ARG A 193 -22.90 8.38 -12.12
CA ARG A 193 -23.56 8.13 -10.82
C ARG A 193 -23.61 6.64 -10.46
N LYS A 194 -23.77 5.76 -11.44
CA LYS A 194 -23.68 4.31 -11.22
C LYS A 194 -22.27 3.87 -10.91
N ILE A 195 -21.25 4.44 -11.56
CA ILE A 195 -19.85 4.19 -11.25
C ILE A 195 -19.56 4.54 -9.79
N ASP A 196 -19.95 5.73 -9.34
CA ASP A 196 -19.75 6.16 -7.95
C ASP A 196 -20.43 5.21 -6.96
N PHE A 197 -21.66 4.78 -7.26
CA PHE A 197 -22.36 3.81 -6.45
C PHE A 197 -21.68 2.43 -6.44
N ILE A 198 -21.23 1.96 -7.59
CA ILE A 198 -20.53 0.66 -7.72
C ILE A 198 -19.23 0.72 -6.93
N TYR A 199 -18.47 1.81 -7.06
CA TYR A 199 -17.26 2.06 -6.28
C TYR A 199 -17.54 1.98 -4.77
N ASP A 200 -18.56 2.69 -4.28
CA ASP A 200 -18.98 2.63 -2.88
C ASP A 200 -19.35 1.22 -2.42
N ARG A 201 -19.89 0.38 -3.33
CA ARG A 201 -20.22 -1.03 -3.02
C ARG A 201 -18.99 -1.93 -3.06
N VAL A 202 -18.07 -1.71 -3.98
CA VAL A 202 -16.79 -2.44 -4.03
C VAL A 202 -15.99 -2.16 -2.76
N VAL A 203 -15.83 -0.90 -2.38
CA VAL A 203 -15.14 -0.51 -1.14
C VAL A 203 -15.73 -1.21 0.08
N ASP A 204 -17.05 -1.18 0.21
CA ASP A 204 -17.78 -1.79 1.33
C ASP A 204 -17.73 -3.33 1.33
N ILE A 205 -17.77 -3.97 0.15
CA ILE A 205 -17.58 -5.43 0.03
C ILE A 205 -16.15 -5.82 0.39
N THR A 206 -15.16 -5.13 -0.17
CA THR A 206 -13.73 -5.34 0.10
C THR A 206 -13.45 -5.21 1.59
N ALA A 207 -13.91 -4.12 2.21
CA ALA A 207 -13.78 -3.89 3.65
C ALA A 207 -14.30 -5.05 4.52
N ARG A 208 -15.48 -5.60 4.18
CA ARG A 208 -16.03 -6.76 4.89
C ARG A 208 -15.22 -8.02 4.67
N ARG A 209 -14.70 -8.24 3.45
CA ARG A 209 -13.88 -9.42 3.12
C ARG A 209 -12.52 -9.35 3.81
N GLU A 210 -11.85 -8.21 3.74
CA GLU A 210 -10.59 -7.97 4.45
C GLU A 210 -10.76 -8.14 5.97
N GLY A 211 -11.90 -7.70 6.51
CA GLY A 211 -12.26 -7.91 7.92
C GLY A 211 -12.48 -9.36 8.33
N THR A 212 -12.44 -10.34 7.40
CA THR A 212 -12.57 -11.77 7.70
C THR A 212 -11.26 -12.57 7.60
N PHE A 213 -10.15 -11.95 7.16
CA PHE A 213 -8.84 -12.61 7.15
C PHE A 213 -8.40 -13.09 8.53
N ASP A 214 -8.94 -12.43 9.55
CA ASP A 214 -8.72 -12.72 10.95
C ASP A 214 -9.30 -14.09 11.39
N LYS A 215 -10.10 -14.75 10.53
CA LYS A 215 -10.68 -16.09 10.74
C LYS A 215 -10.11 -17.14 9.79
N VAL A 216 -9.17 -16.78 8.93
CA VAL A 216 -8.57 -17.70 7.97
C VAL A 216 -7.54 -18.57 8.68
N ASP A 217 -7.62 -19.88 8.48
CA ASP A 217 -6.58 -20.83 8.86
C ASP A 217 -5.59 -20.98 7.71
N TRP A 218 -4.46 -20.30 7.82
CA TRP A 218 -3.41 -20.29 6.79
C TRP A 218 -2.71 -21.65 6.61
N ASN A 219 -2.70 -22.52 7.63
CA ASN A 219 -2.13 -23.86 7.47
C ASN A 219 -2.98 -24.75 6.56
N THR A 220 -4.29 -24.49 6.52
CA THR A 220 -5.21 -25.24 5.66
C THR A 220 -5.28 -24.67 4.24
N VAL A 221 -5.28 -23.34 4.07
CA VAL A 221 -5.48 -22.72 2.75
C VAL A 221 -4.20 -22.46 1.97
N GLY A 222 -3.05 -22.42 2.65
CA GLY A 222 -1.75 -22.03 2.07
C GLY A 222 -1.18 -20.77 2.73
N ARG A 223 0.15 -20.66 2.70
CA ARG A 223 0.91 -19.60 3.39
C ARG A 223 1.79 -18.78 2.44
N ARG A 224 1.55 -18.92 1.13
CA ARG A 224 2.33 -18.29 0.07
C ARG A 224 1.60 -17.09 -0.52
N PHE A 225 2.32 -15.98 -0.62
CA PHE A 225 1.81 -14.72 -1.14
C PHE A 225 2.77 -14.18 -2.20
N ALA A 226 2.24 -13.89 -3.39
CA ALA A 226 3.02 -13.30 -4.46
C ALA A 226 2.70 -11.80 -4.53
N THR A 227 3.72 -10.94 -4.55
CA THR A 227 3.54 -9.49 -4.68
C THR A 227 4.27 -8.97 -5.90
N ASP A 228 3.55 -8.23 -6.73
CA ASP A 228 4.06 -7.64 -7.96
C ASP A 228 3.75 -6.14 -8.00
N SER A 229 4.66 -5.37 -8.60
CA SER A 229 4.54 -3.93 -8.81
C SER A 229 4.56 -3.64 -10.29
N GLN A 230 3.49 -3.02 -10.78
CA GLN A 230 3.37 -2.65 -12.19
C GLN A 230 3.19 -1.15 -12.34
N THR A 231 3.95 -0.53 -13.26
CA THR A 231 3.68 0.83 -13.71
C THR A 231 2.46 0.84 -14.63
N LEU A 232 1.39 1.53 -14.22
CA LEU A 232 0.21 1.80 -15.06
C LEU A 232 0.32 3.19 -15.67
N HIS A 233 0.11 3.28 -16.98
CA HIS A 233 0.07 4.54 -17.70
C HIS A 233 -1.38 5.03 -17.83
N LEU A 234 -1.70 6.12 -17.13
CA LEU A 234 -3.01 6.73 -17.16
C LEU A 234 -3.05 7.87 -18.18
N ASN A 235 -4.08 7.85 -19.03
CA ASN A 235 -4.40 8.96 -19.92
C ASN A 235 -5.28 9.97 -19.17
N TRP A 236 -4.88 11.26 -19.15
CA TRP A 236 -5.70 12.34 -18.57
C TRP A 236 -6.26 13.26 -19.67
N PRO A 237 -7.43 13.91 -19.47
CA PRO A 237 -8.29 14.39 -20.54
C PRO A 237 -7.91 15.78 -21.06
N ASN A 238 -6.68 16.25 -20.89
CA ASN A 238 -6.27 17.47 -21.58
C ASN A 238 -5.83 17.11 -23.00
N LYS A 239 -6.70 17.38 -23.99
CA LYS A 239 -6.37 17.20 -25.41
C LYS A 239 -5.14 18.02 -25.85
N ARG A 240 -4.77 19.07 -25.11
CA ARG A 240 -3.63 19.96 -25.41
C ARG A 240 -2.29 19.39 -24.95
N THR A 241 -2.25 18.58 -23.89
CA THR A 241 -1.03 17.97 -23.35
C THR A 241 -1.21 16.47 -23.22
N ARG A 242 -0.72 15.72 -24.22
CA ARG A 242 -0.75 14.26 -24.25
C ARG A 242 0.45 13.64 -23.51
N ALA A 243 0.71 14.09 -22.28
CA ALA A 243 1.71 13.48 -21.42
C ALA A 243 1.05 12.37 -20.58
N GLN A 244 1.77 11.27 -20.39
CA GLN A 244 1.25 10.14 -19.62
C GLN A 244 1.51 10.37 -18.12
N ILE A 245 0.63 9.83 -17.29
CA ILE A 245 0.87 9.75 -15.85
C ILE A 245 1.22 8.31 -15.55
N ALA A 246 2.47 8.06 -15.15
CA ALA A 246 2.89 6.75 -14.66
C ALA A 246 2.56 6.66 -13.17
N VAL A 247 1.68 5.73 -12.81
CA VAL A 247 1.38 5.41 -11.39
C VAL A 247 1.75 3.97 -11.10
N GLN A 248 2.33 3.73 -9.93
CA GLN A 248 2.60 2.38 -9.47
C GLN A 248 1.30 1.69 -9.04
N HIS A 249 1.14 0.43 -9.39
CA HIS A 249 0.08 -0.44 -8.95
C HIS A 249 0.69 -1.68 -8.29
N LEU A 250 0.51 -1.80 -6.98
CA LEU A 250 1.11 -2.85 -6.17
C LEU A 250 0.02 -3.83 -5.77
N CYS A 251 0.21 -5.11 -6.11
CA CYS A 251 -0.78 -6.15 -5.93
C CYS A 251 -0.18 -7.36 -5.21
N THR A 252 -0.86 -7.86 -4.18
CA THR A 252 -0.51 -9.12 -3.52
C THR A 252 -1.63 -10.13 -3.70
N ALA A 253 -1.27 -11.28 -4.25
CA ALA A 253 -2.15 -12.43 -4.42
C ALA A 253 -1.78 -13.55 -3.46
N HIS A 254 -2.76 -14.23 -2.89
CA HIS A 254 -2.55 -15.51 -2.21
C HIS A 254 -2.41 -16.61 -3.27
N ALA A 255 -1.27 -17.32 -3.26
CA ALA A 255 -0.86 -18.17 -4.37
C ALA A 255 -1.83 -19.34 -4.61
N ASN A 256 -2.24 -20.04 -3.56
CA ASN A 256 -3.02 -21.27 -3.68
C ASN A 256 -4.47 -20.97 -4.12
N THR A 257 -5.08 -19.88 -3.64
CA THR A 257 -6.47 -19.53 -4.01
C THR A 257 -6.58 -18.60 -5.22
N GLY A 258 -5.53 -17.83 -5.53
CA GLY A 258 -5.58 -16.74 -6.50
C GLY A 258 -6.35 -15.50 -6.00
N TYR A 259 -6.69 -15.45 -4.71
CA TYR A 259 -7.38 -14.31 -4.13
C TYR A 259 -6.43 -13.11 -4.03
N ILE A 260 -6.87 -11.94 -4.49
CA ILE A 260 -6.10 -10.69 -4.36
C ILE A 260 -6.31 -10.14 -2.96
N MET A 261 -5.28 -10.28 -2.12
CA MET A 261 -5.27 -9.85 -0.71
C MET A 261 -5.28 -8.33 -0.58
N ALA A 262 -4.55 -7.64 -1.44
CA ALA A 262 -4.44 -6.20 -1.47
C ALA A 262 -4.04 -5.73 -2.87
N ALA A 263 -4.69 -4.67 -3.36
CA ALA A 263 -4.34 -3.99 -4.59
C ALA A 263 -4.39 -2.48 -4.35
N HIS A 264 -3.23 -1.84 -4.43
CA HIS A 264 -3.08 -0.42 -4.14
C HIS A 264 -2.57 0.31 -5.35
N LEU A 265 -3.15 1.48 -5.62
CA LEU A 265 -2.71 2.41 -6.65
C LEU A 265 -1.95 3.56 -5.98
N GLY A 266 -0.82 3.95 -6.56
CA GLY A 266 0.06 5.04 -6.11
C GLY A 266 -0.50 6.44 -6.34
N LEU A 267 -1.80 6.60 -6.12
CA LEU A 267 -2.54 7.84 -6.28
C LEU A 267 -3.46 8.06 -5.07
N ASP A 268 -3.41 9.25 -4.51
CA ASP A 268 -4.36 9.73 -3.52
C ASP A 268 -5.31 10.76 -4.15
N PRO A 269 -6.56 10.38 -4.49
CA PRO A 269 -7.50 11.30 -5.12
C PRO A 269 -8.06 12.36 -4.16
N SER A 270 -7.77 12.27 -2.86
CA SER A 270 -8.30 13.19 -1.85
C SER A 270 -7.44 14.44 -1.62
N ILE A 271 -6.26 14.50 -2.24
CA ILE A 271 -5.30 15.60 -2.07
C ILE A 271 -5.11 16.35 -3.37
N GLU A 272 -5.13 17.68 -3.31
CA GLU A 272 -4.84 18.54 -4.45
C GLU A 272 -3.37 18.99 -4.43
N LEU A 273 -2.73 19.01 -5.61
CA LEU A 273 -1.30 19.34 -5.74
C LEU A 273 -0.91 20.77 -5.34
N PRO A 274 -1.70 21.82 -5.65
CA PRO A 274 -1.35 23.19 -5.23
C PRO A 274 -1.15 23.30 -3.72
N ASP A 275 -2.04 22.68 -2.94
CA ASP A 275 -2.00 22.69 -1.47
C ASP A 275 -0.71 22.06 -0.93
N ILE A 276 -0.16 21.03 -1.60
CA ILE A 276 1.07 20.37 -1.17
C ILE A 276 2.27 21.31 -1.22
N GLY A 277 2.44 22.05 -2.31
CA GLY A 277 3.59 22.94 -2.51
C GLY A 277 3.60 24.09 -1.49
N GLU A 278 2.43 24.66 -1.22
CA GLU A 278 2.25 25.72 -0.23
C GLU A 278 2.54 25.20 1.19
N ASN A 279 1.98 24.04 1.55
CA ASN A 279 2.20 23.41 2.84
C ASN A 279 3.68 23.06 3.07
N MET A 280 4.37 22.53 2.06
CA MET A 280 5.80 22.21 2.15
C MET A 280 6.68 23.46 2.31
N THR A 281 6.31 24.55 1.63
CA THR A 281 7.00 25.84 1.78
C THR A 281 6.81 26.39 3.19
N ALA A 282 5.56 26.41 3.68
CA ALA A 282 5.23 26.89 5.02
C ALA A 282 5.90 26.06 6.13
N ALA A 283 6.02 24.74 5.95
CA ALA A 283 6.71 23.85 6.87
C ALA A 283 8.25 23.88 6.75
N GLY A 284 8.80 24.58 5.75
CA GLY A 284 10.23 24.61 5.45
C GLY A 284 10.78 23.25 4.99
N ASP A 285 9.95 22.39 4.41
CA ASP A 285 10.30 21.00 4.10
C ASP A 285 11.37 20.87 3.02
N PHE A 286 11.43 21.81 2.07
CA PHE A 286 12.48 21.84 1.03
C PHE A 286 13.89 22.02 1.61
N SER A 287 14.02 22.60 2.80
CA SER A 287 15.32 22.74 3.50
C SER A 287 15.73 21.49 4.29
N LYS A 288 14.83 20.51 4.42
CA LYS A 288 15.03 19.29 5.21
C LYS A 288 15.32 18.09 4.29
N PRO A 289 16.12 17.12 4.75
CA PRO A 289 16.17 15.81 4.10
C PRO A 289 14.79 15.16 4.08
N ARG A 290 14.45 14.41 3.02
CA ARG A 290 13.11 13.80 2.85
C ARG A 290 12.62 13.04 4.08
N ALA A 291 13.52 12.32 4.73
CA ALA A 291 13.26 11.55 5.95
C ALA A 291 12.69 12.37 7.13
N PHE A 292 12.82 13.71 7.10
CA PHE A 292 12.41 14.63 8.18
C PHE A 292 11.33 15.63 7.76
N ARG A 293 10.84 15.56 6.52
CA ARG A 293 9.78 16.45 6.03
C ARG A 293 8.46 16.14 6.71
N SER A 294 7.63 17.16 6.90
CA SER A 294 6.24 16.98 7.33
C SER A 294 5.41 16.29 6.24
N GLN A 295 5.65 16.67 4.98
CA GLN A 295 5.07 16.05 3.80
C GLN A 295 6.16 15.27 3.05
N ALA A 296 6.20 13.96 3.27
CA ALA A 296 7.10 13.05 2.56
C ALA A 296 6.37 11.89 1.88
N ARG A 297 5.03 11.84 1.99
CA ARG A 297 4.22 10.74 1.44
C ARG A 297 3.99 10.87 -0.06
N VAL A 298 3.76 12.10 -0.52
CA VAL A 298 3.37 12.41 -1.90
C VAL A 298 4.42 13.29 -2.59
N TRP A 299 4.34 13.34 -3.91
CA TRP A 299 5.16 14.23 -4.73
C TRP A 299 4.59 15.65 -4.75
N SER A 300 5.45 16.65 -4.53
CA SER A 300 5.15 18.04 -4.91
C SER A 300 5.47 18.28 -6.39
N GLN A 301 4.87 19.33 -6.98
CA GLN A 301 5.15 19.71 -8.36
C GLN A 301 6.62 20.08 -8.58
N THR A 302 7.23 20.79 -7.63
CA THR A 302 8.64 21.20 -7.69
C THR A 302 9.56 19.98 -7.69
N GLU A 303 9.38 19.05 -6.74
CA GLU A 303 10.22 17.84 -6.65
C GLU A 303 10.03 16.93 -7.86
N PHE A 304 8.79 16.79 -8.36
CA PHE A 304 8.54 15.96 -9.53
C PHE A 304 9.22 16.53 -10.77
N LYS A 305 9.23 17.86 -10.93
CA LYS A 305 9.94 18.51 -12.02
C LYS A 305 11.45 18.30 -11.92
N GLU A 306 12.04 18.51 -10.75
CA GLU A 306 13.47 18.23 -10.52
C GLU A 306 13.83 16.77 -10.79
N TYR A 307 12.94 15.86 -10.42
CA TYR A 307 13.08 14.43 -10.68
C TYR A 307 13.07 14.10 -12.18
N VAL A 308 12.09 14.61 -12.93
CA VAL A 308 12.03 14.45 -14.40
C VAL A 308 13.26 15.07 -15.05
N ASP A 309 13.69 16.26 -14.62
CA ASP A 309 14.89 16.92 -15.15
C ASP A 309 16.17 16.07 -14.93
N LYS A 310 16.29 15.37 -13.79
CA LYS A 310 17.40 14.43 -13.53
C LYS A 310 17.39 13.25 -14.49
N ILE A 311 16.22 12.65 -14.76
CA ILE A 311 16.07 11.54 -15.72
C ILE A 311 16.45 12.02 -17.13
N THR A 312 15.88 13.15 -17.58
CA THR A 312 16.13 13.69 -18.92
C THR A 312 17.60 13.99 -19.15
N ARG A 313 18.32 14.44 -18.10
CA ARG A 313 19.77 14.69 -18.13
C ARG A 313 20.62 13.43 -17.97
N ARG A 314 20.03 12.24 -17.87
CA ARG A 314 20.69 10.94 -17.62
C ARG A 314 21.58 10.97 -16.36
N VAL A 315 21.18 11.73 -15.35
CA VAL A 315 21.88 11.74 -14.05
C VAL A 315 21.62 10.41 -13.36
N ALA A 316 22.65 9.79 -12.78
CA ALA A 316 22.50 8.56 -12.01
C ALA A 316 21.58 8.81 -10.80
N ILE A 317 20.38 8.24 -10.84
CA ILE A 317 19.42 8.25 -9.72
C ILE A 317 19.64 6.97 -8.91
N HIS A 318 19.57 7.08 -7.59
CA HIS A 318 19.71 5.90 -6.74
C HIS A 318 18.61 4.87 -7.07
N PRO A 319 18.92 3.57 -7.28
CA PRO A 319 17.94 2.57 -7.72
C PRO A 319 16.68 2.50 -6.83
N MET A 320 16.84 2.61 -5.50
CA MET A 320 15.73 2.67 -4.54
C MET A 320 14.80 3.91 -4.64
N GLU A 321 15.12 4.87 -5.51
CA GLU A 321 14.29 6.04 -5.83
C GLU A 321 13.87 6.09 -7.30
N ALA A 322 14.55 5.33 -8.16
CA ALA A 322 14.26 5.26 -9.58
C ALA A 322 13.02 4.36 -9.79
N PRO A 323 11.87 4.91 -10.23
CA PRO A 323 10.79 4.14 -10.79
C PRO A 323 11.17 3.63 -12.20
N ASP A 324 10.59 2.52 -12.60
CA ASP A 324 10.70 1.97 -13.96
C ASP A 324 9.91 2.85 -14.95
N VAL A 325 10.50 3.91 -15.54
CA VAL A 325 9.74 4.80 -16.46
C VAL A 325 10.52 5.43 -17.62
N ASP A 326 9.79 5.54 -18.73
CA ASP A 326 10.06 6.19 -20.03
C ASP A 326 9.84 7.72 -19.99
N LEU A 327 10.39 8.44 -20.99
CA LEU A 327 10.30 9.90 -21.14
C LEU A 327 8.86 10.35 -21.52
N ASP A 328 8.46 11.58 -21.15
CA ASP A 328 7.12 12.21 -21.32
C ASP A 328 6.08 12.03 -20.18
N LEU A 329 6.52 12.18 -18.92
CA LEU A 329 5.66 12.10 -17.74
C LEU A 329 5.12 13.44 -17.22
N GLN A 330 3.91 13.40 -16.67
CA GLN A 330 3.34 14.51 -15.88
C GLN A 330 2.71 14.00 -14.57
N LEU A 331 2.56 14.90 -13.59
CA LEU A 331 1.72 14.65 -12.42
C LEU A 331 0.22 14.68 -12.78
N PRO A 332 -0.63 13.98 -12.01
CA PRO A 332 -2.07 14.06 -12.20
C PRO A 332 -2.60 15.48 -11.92
N HIS A 333 -3.57 15.95 -12.72
CA HIS A 333 -4.18 17.27 -12.47
C HIS A 333 -5.10 17.31 -11.23
N ARG A 334 -5.56 16.16 -10.78
CA ARG A 334 -6.34 15.97 -9.55
C ARG A 334 -5.80 14.79 -8.79
N GLY A 335 -5.74 14.88 -7.47
CA GLY A 335 -5.07 13.87 -6.67
C GLY A 335 -3.55 14.10 -6.62
N ALA A 336 -2.90 13.41 -5.69
CA ALA A 336 -1.46 13.45 -5.51
C ALA A 336 -0.83 12.08 -5.73
N MET A 337 0.31 12.04 -6.43
CA MET A 337 1.05 10.81 -6.64
C MET A 337 1.79 10.43 -5.35
N ILE A 338 1.66 9.17 -4.94
CA ILE A 338 2.29 8.63 -3.72
C ILE A 338 3.69 8.14 -4.09
N ARG A 339 4.66 8.35 -3.20
CA ARG A 339 6.02 7.84 -3.39
C ARG A 339 6.05 6.31 -3.28
N GLN A 340 6.75 5.66 -4.20
CA GLN A 340 6.77 4.20 -4.34
C GLN A 340 7.26 3.49 -3.09
N ASP A 341 8.34 3.96 -2.48
CA ASP A 341 8.91 3.39 -1.26
C ASP A 341 7.95 3.47 -0.06
N VAL A 342 7.25 4.59 0.08
CA VAL A 342 6.23 4.79 1.12
C VAL A 342 5.05 3.84 0.89
N MET A 343 4.61 3.69 -0.36
CA MET A 343 3.52 2.80 -0.75
C MET A 343 3.87 1.32 -0.54
N GLN A 344 5.07 0.88 -0.93
CA GLN A 344 5.54 -0.50 -0.74
C GLN A 344 5.61 -0.87 0.75
N LEU A 345 6.16 0.01 1.59
CA LEU A 345 6.20 -0.19 3.05
C LEU A 345 4.80 -0.22 3.67
N ALA A 346 3.93 0.74 3.31
CA ALA A 346 2.57 0.79 3.82
C ALA A 346 1.75 -0.44 3.41
N HIS A 347 1.93 -0.93 2.18
CA HIS A 347 1.33 -2.17 1.69
C HIS A 347 1.79 -3.37 2.53
N ALA A 348 3.10 -3.52 2.73
CA ALA A 348 3.66 -4.63 3.52
C ALA A 348 3.17 -4.61 4.98
N PHE A 349 3.08 -3.43 5.62
CA PHE A 349 2.51 -3.30 6.96
C PHE A 349 1.01 -3.59 7.02
N LEU A 350 0.26 -3.32 5.94
CA LEU A 350 -1.15 -3.71 5.84
C LEU A 350 -1.29 -5.23 5.74
N LEU A 351 -0.49 -5.90 4.91
CA LEU A 351 -0.47 -7.35 4.84
C LEU A 351 -0.12 -7.99 6.18
N ARG A 352 0.89 -7.47 6.89
CA ARG A 352 1.25 -7.95 8.22
C ARG A 352 0.07 -7.91 9.19
N ARG A 353 -0.78 -6.89 9.10
CA ARG A 353 -2.01 -6.79 9.88
C ARG A 353 -3.01 -7.89 9.50
N PHE A 354 -3.17 -8.17 8.22
CA PHE A 354 -4.09 -9.22 7.74
C PHE A 354 -3.68 -10.62 8.20
N LEU A 355 -2.37 -10.86 8.32
CA LEU A 355 -1.80 -12.18 8.63
C LEU A 355 -1.54 -12.43 10.13
N GLY A 356 -1.41 -11.39 10.95
CA GLY A 356 -0.75 -11.45 12.27
C GLY A 356 -1.51 -12.04 13.44
N LYS A 357 -2.20 -13.18 13.29
CA LYS A 357 -2.93 -13.84 14.38
C LYS A 357 -2.34 -15.15 14.91
N GLY A 358 -1.59 -15.89 14.12
CA GLY A 358 -0.99 -17.16 14.57
C GLY A 358 0.52 -17.12 14.57
N ASP A 359 1.13 -18.30 14.74
CA ASP A 359 2.58 -18.53 14.67
C ASP A 359 3.00 -19.17 13.33
N GLU A 360 2.18 -19.00 12.29
CA GLU A 360 2.45 -19.59 10.99
C GLU A 360 3.72 -19.00 10.35
N ARG A 361 4.38 -19.84 9.56
CA ARG A 361 5.50 -19.46 8.71
C ARG A 361 4.98 -19.04 7.33
N PHE A 362 5.16 -17.79 6.97
CA PHE A 362 4.69 -17.23 5.69
C PHE A 362 5.81 -17.14 4.66
N VAL A 363 5.47 -17.32 3.38
CA VAL A 363 6.43 -17.13 2.29
C VAL A 363 5.93 -16.02 1.37
N PHE A 364 6.75 -14.99 1.21
CA PHE A 364 6.50 -13.87 0.31
C PHE A 364 7.38 -14.02 -0.93
N VAL A 365 6.75 -14.14 -2.09
CA VAL A 365 7.41 -14.20 -3.39
C VAL A 365 7.25 -12.83 -4.05
N LEU A 366 8.35 -12.13 -4.31
CA LEU A 366 8.35 -10.74 -4.75
C LEU A 366 9.05 -10.60 -6.12
N ASP A 367 8.60 -9.68 -6.96
CA ASP A 367 9.39 -9.25 -8.12
C ASP A 367 10.72 -8.62 -7.64
N ALA A 368 11.76 -8.67 -8.49
CA ALA A 368 13.09 -8.12 -8.23
C ALA A 368 13.16 -6.58 -8.29
N ASP A 369 12.12 -5.91 -7.80
CA ASP A 369 12.10 -4.48 -7.57
C ASP A 369 13.02 -4.11 -6.39
N SER A 370 13.90 -3.13 -6.62
CA SER A 370 14.97 -2.77 -5.67
C SER A 370 14.49 -2.28 -4.30
N GLY A 371 13.25 -1.78 -4.19
CA GLY A 371 12.65 -1.31 -2.95
C GLY A 371 11.70 -2.30 -2.30
N LEU A 372 11.10 -3.20 -3.08
CA LEU A 372 10.01 -4.07 -2.63
C LEU A 372 10.49 -5.10 -1.59
N ALA A 373 11.58 -5.81 -1.86
CA ALA A 373 12.15 -6.79 -0.92
C ALA A 373 12.51 -6.14 0.42
N LEU A 374 13.22 -5.01 0.38
CA LEU A 374 13.58 -4.26 1.58
C LEU A 374 12.36 -3.75 2.36
N SER A 375 11.25 -3.48 1.67
CA SER A 375 10.00 -3.08 2.31
C SER A 375 9.36 -4.23 3.08
N PHE A 376 9.32 -5.43 2.50
CA PHE A 376 8.87 -6.64 3.18
C PHE A 376 9.82 -7.03 4.32
N ASP A 377 11.13 -7.01 4.10
CA ASP A 377 12.13 -7.26 5.15
C ASP A 377 11.94 -6.33 6.34
N SER A 378 11.62 -5.06 6.09
CA SER A 378 11.37 -4.07 7.14
C SER A 378 10.06 -4.32 7.87
N ALA A 379 8.99 -4.57 7.13
CA ALA A 379 7.66 -4.77 7.70
C ALA A 379 7.59 -6.07 8.50
N PHE A 380 8.21 -7.14 8.01
CA PHE A 380 8.19 -8.48 8.59
C PHE A 380 9.46 -8.81 9.40
N ALA A 381 10.28 -7.81 9.71
CA ALA A 381 11.59 -8.00 10.32
C ALA A 381 11.59 -8.89 11.57
N THR A 382 10.61 -8.70 12.46
CA THR A 382 10.44 -9.54 13.65
C THR A 382 10.09 -10.99 13.30
N TRP A 383 9.25 -11.22 12.30
CA TRP A 383 8.84 -12.57 11.89
C TRP A 383 9.99 -13.28 11.18
N ILE A 384 10.74 -12.57 10.33
CA ILE A 384 11.93 -13.11 9.67
C ILE A 384 12.97 -13.54 10.72
N LYS A 385 13.22 -12.70 11.72
CA LYS A 385 14.14 -13.02 12.83
C LYS A 385 13.69 -14.22 13.68
N GLN A 386 12.39 -14.49 13.69
CA GLN A 386 11.79 -15.63 14.38
C GLN A 386 11.61 -16.85 13.46
N GLU A 387 12.14 -16.83 12.23
CA GLU A 387 12.00 -17.89 11.22
C GLU A 387 10.53 -18.19 10.86
N ARG A 388 9.69 -17.16 10.95
CA ARG A 388 8.26 -17.20 10.65
C ARG A 388 7.89 -16.50 9.34
N ALA A 389 8.86 -15.93 8.65
CA ALA A 389 8.63 -15.34 7.34
C ALA A 389 9.87 -15.50 6.47
N ASP A 390 9.67 -15.95 5.24
CA ASP A 390 10.68 -16.02 4.21
C ASP A 390 10.34 -15.05 3.09
N VAL A 391 11.34 -14.30 2.63
CA VAL A 391 11.23 -13.40 1.49
C VAL A 391 12.06 -13.96 0.34
N ILE A 392 11.37 -14.32 -0.74
CA ILE A 392 11.96 -14.86 -1.97
C ILE A 392 11.82 -13.81 -3.06
N VAL A 393 12.94 -13.33 -3.56
CA VAL A 393 12.98 -12.40 -4.68
C VAL A 393 13.16 -13.18 -5.97
N VAL A 394 12.23 -13.03 -6.89
CA VAL A 394 12.27 -13.67 -8.21
C VAL A 394 12.81 -12.67 -9.21
N ASN A 395 13.90 -13.04 -9.88
CA ASN A 395 14.49 -12.26 -10.96
C ASN A 395 14.46 -13.09 -12.23
N PHE A 396 14.11 -12.46 -13.36
CA PHE A 396 14.15 -13.09 -14.67
C PHE A 396 14.45 -12.02 -15.73
N ASP A 397 15.06 -12.46 -16.83
CA ASP A 397 15.37 -11.58 -17.95
C ASP A 397 14.08 -11.21 -18.69
N LYS A 398 13.67 -9.95 -18.55
CA LYS A 398 12.45 -9.41 -19.15
C LYS A 398 12.59 -9.26 -20.69
N ASN A 399 13.82 -9.26 -21.24
CA ASN A 399 14.13 -8.93 -22.65
C ASN A 399 14.25 -10.15 -23.59
N GLN A 400 13.57 -11.24 -23.28
CA GLN A 400 13.62 -12.45 -24.09
C GLN A 400 12.50 -12.53 -25.12
N SER A 401 12.80 -13.10 -26.28
CA SER A 401 11.80 -13.47 -27.29
C SER A 401 10.87 -14.57 -26.77
N ASN A 402 9.70 -14.75 -27.40
CA ASN A 402 8.79 -15.82 -27.02
C ASN A 402 9.44 -17.21 -27.11
N ASP A 403 10.26 -17.46 -28.13
CA ASP A 403 10.96 -18.75 -28.31
C ASP A 403 11.95 -19.02 -27.18
N GLN A 404 12.75 -18.01 -26.80
CA GLN A 404 13.67 -18.11 -25.66
C GLN A 404 12.92 -18.38 -24.35
N ARG A 405 11.77 -17.73 -24.14
CA ARG A 405 10.90 -18.00 -22.99
C ARG A 405 10.37 -19.44 -23.00
N TYR A 406 9.95 -19.96 -24.15
CA TYR A 406 9.51 -21.35 -24.26
C TYR A 406 10.62 -22.35 -23.99
N MET A 407 11.86 -22.06 -24.42
CA MET A 407 13.03 -22.89 -24.10
C MET A 407 13.27 -22.94 -22.59
N LEU A 408 13.30 -21.79 -21.91
CA LEU A 408 13.49 -21.74 -20.45
C LEU A 408 12.37 -22.42 -19.67
N VAL A 409 11.12 -22.32 -20.14
CA VAL A 409 10.00 -23.05 -19.53
C VAL A 409 10.19 -24.56 -19.69
N ASN A 410 10.68 -25.04 -20.83
CA ASN A 410 10.99 -26.46 -21.01
C ASN A 410 12.17 -26.90 -20.15
N GLU A 411 13.26 -26.12 -20.08
CA GLU A 411 14.38 -26.39 -19.17
C GLU A 411 13.90 -26.45 -17.71
N GLY A 412 13.03 -25.54 -17.30
CA GLY A 412 12.41 -25.55 -15.97
C GLY A 412 11.53 -26.79 -15.73
N HIS A 413 10.81 -27.27 -16.75
CA HIS A 413 10.05 -28.52 -16.66
C HIS A 413 10.97 -29.75 -16.53
N GLU A 414 12.09 -29.78 -17.24
CA GLU A 414 13.10 -30.83 -17.16
C GLU A 414 13.76 -30.83 -15.77
N ALA A 415 14.23 -29.67 -15.31
CA ALA A 415 14.81 -29.48 -13.98
C ALA A 415 13.85 -29.93 -12.88
N ARG A 416 12.56 -29.54 -12.96
CA ARG A 416 11.55 -30.02 -12.03
C ARG A 416 11.40 -31.54 -12.11
N THR A 417 11.33 -32.12 -13.30
CA THR A 417 11.18 -33.58 -13.46
C THR A 417 12.36 -34.32 -12.82
N LEU A 418 13.57 -33.82 -12.99
CA LEU A 418 14.78 -34.36 -12.39
C LEU A 418 14.74 -34.27 -10.85
N ALA A 419 14.39 -33.10 -10.32
CA ALA A 419 14.37 -32.85 -8.88
C ALA A 419 13.26 -33.63 -8.15
N THR A 420 12.13 -33.87 -8.82
CA THR A 420 10.90 -34.40 -8.19
C THR A 420 10.61 -35.85 -8.54
N ALA A 421 11.27 -36.39 -9.56
CA ALA A 421 10.89 -37.63 -10.26
C ALA A 421 9.44 -37.64 -10.79
N ILE A 422 8.79 -36.48 -10.88
CA ILE A 422 7.42 -36.33 -11.42
C ILE A 422 7.51 -35.89 -12.86
N SER A 423 7.14 -36.79 -13.78
CA SER A 423 7.10 -36.49 -15.21
C SER A 423 6.13 -35.35 -15.52
N ARG A 424 6.37 -34.64 -16.63
CA ARG A 424 5.48 -33.56 -17.12
C ARG A 424 4.03 -34.03 -17.30
N TYR A 425 3.83 -35.23 -17.83
CA TYR A 425 2.50 -35.83 -17.99
C TYR A 425 1.80 -36.03 -16.64
N LYS A 426 2.51 -36.65 -15.68
CA LYS A 426 1.96 -36.88 -14.33
C LYS A 426 1.64 -35.57 -13.62
N TRP A 427 2.53 -34.59 -13.68
CA TRP A 427 2.28 -33.26 -13.14
C TRP A 427 1.04 -32.61 -13.74
N ASN A 428 0.88 -32.67 -15.06
CA ASN A 428 -0.27 -32.05 -15.73
C ASN A 428 -1.59 -32.70 -15.31
N ALA A 429 -1.58 -34.00 -15.04
CA ALA A 429 -2.74 -34.76 -14.55
C ALA A 429 -3.13 -34.43 -13.11
N PHE A 430 -2.25 -33.83 -12.30
CA PHE A 430 -2.60 -33.39 -10.95
C PHE A 430 -3.68 -32.30 -10.97
N SER A 431 -4.58 -32.40 -9.99
CA SER A 431 -5.49 -31.32 -9.62
C SER A 431 -4.70 -30.08 -9.20
N LYS A 432 -5.38 -28.92 -9.19
CA LYS A 432 -4.76 -27.68 -8.73
C LYS A 432 -4.21 -27.81 -7.31
N LYS A 433 -5.00 -28.42 -6.41
CA LYS A 433 -4.62 -28.61 -5.00
C LYS A 433 -3.35 -29.45 -4.87
N GLU A 434 -3.24 -30.57 -5.58
CA GLU A 434 -2.03 -31.40 -5.54
C GLU A 434 -0.79 -30.65 -6.04
N LYS A 435 -0.94 -29.81 -7.08
CA LYS A 435 0.15 -28.96 -7.58
C LYS A 435 0.57 -27.93 -6.53
N ASP A 436 -0.40 -27.31 -5.86
CA ASP A 436 -0.15 -26.31 -4.82
C ASP A 436 0.54 -26.97 -3.62
N ASP A 437 0.00 -28.07 -3.08
CA ASP A 437 0.56 -28.82 -1.95
C ASP A 437 2.00 -29.27 -2.24
N TYR A 438 2.27 -29.76 -3.45
CA TYR A 438 3.61 -30.14 -3.85
C TYR A 438 4.56 -28.95 -3.92
N THR A 439 4.09 -27.82 -4.46
CA THR A 439 4.89 -26.59 -4.54
C THR A 439 5.20 -26.03 -3.16
N ASP A 440 4.24 -26.08 -2.24
CA ASP A 440 4.40 -25.66 -0.84
C ASP A 440 5.53 -26.46 -0.17
N VAL A 441 5.50 -27.80 -0.30
CA VAL A 441 6.54 -28.69 0.26
C VAL A 441 7.93 -28.39 -0.29
N VAL A 442 8.06 -28.19 -1.60
CA VAL A 442 9.35 -27.87 -2.23
C VAL A 442 9.90 -26.53 -1.73
N ILE A 443 9.04 -25.50 -1.69
CA ILE A 443 9.44 -24.17 -1.22
C ILE A 443 9.84 -24.22 0.25
N GLU A 444 9.08 -24.93 1.09
CA GLU A 444 9.41 -25.12 2.50
C GLU A 444 10.78 -25.81 2.67
N GLY A 445 11.06 -26.85 1.89
CA GLY A 445 12.38 -27.51 1.86
C GLY A 445 13.51 -26.54 1.53
N LEU A 446 13.36 -25.71 0.49
CA LEU A 446 14.36 -24.69 0.11
C LEU A 446 14.64 -23.66 1.22
N THR A 447 13.67 -23.43 2.10
CA THR A 447 13.79 -22.48 3.21
C THR A 447 14.30 -23.10 4.52
N GLN A 448 14.39 -24.43 4.61
CA GLN A 448 14.90 -25.15 5.79
C GLN A 448 16.37 -25.59 5.64
N GLU A 449 16.90 -25.65 4.42
CA GLU A 449 18.31 -26.00 4.14
C GLU A 449 19.28 -24.81 4.31
N ARG A 450 18.84 -23.68 4.88
CA ARG A 450 19.63 -22.47 5.16
C ARG A 450 19.88 -22.33 6.65
#